data_AF-A0A4T0CFJ0-F1
#
_entry.id   AF-A0A4T0CFJ0-F1
#
_cell.length_a   1.000
_cell.length_b   1.000
_cell.length_c   1.000
_cell.angle_alpha   90.00
_cell.angle_beta   90.00
_cell.angle_gamma   90.00
#
_symmetry.space_group_name_H-M   'P 1'
#
loop_
_entity.id
_entity.type
_entity.pdbx_description
1 polymer ?
#
loop_
_entity_poly.entity_id
_entity_poly.type
_entity_poly.pdbx_seq_one_letter_code
_entity_poly.pdbx_strand_id
1 'polypeptide(L)'
;MTKAVSRSKRVLVRIHINLEDRENEHEADSIFLAAILAYLARHYDTENRFSFKEDPQLSHQEQWIAWQHGGLGPMQGQANHFFRLAKERIPYPTQRYVGETERLMGILDNQLKDNSYLVGNKYSIADIANYSWVNLAYFSGVNLAQFPNLEKWWKSINGRPAVQKGQSIPGPSPYTNDNFQQKLKDDKEFADKNAELEKLRDEAKKQYDYKYSSP
;
A
#
# COMPACT_ATOMS: atom_id res chain seq x y z
N MET A 1 21.83 -32.29 6.72
CA MET A 1 21.25 -31.37 7.72
C MET A 1 21.46 -29.93 7.23
N THR A 2 20.48 -29.34 6.56
CA THR A 2 20.37 -27.87 6.47
C THR A 2 18.90 -27.54 6.16
N LYS A 3 18.09 -27.28 7.19
CA LYS A 3 16.78 -26.67 7.05
C LYS A 3 17.00 -25.15 7.02
N ALA A 4 16.82 -24.53 5.86
CA ALA A 4 16.64 -23.08 5.77
C ALA A 4 15.17 -22.81 5.42
N VAL A 5 14.28 -23.01 6.41
CA VAL A 5 12.92 -22.50 6.35
C VAL A 5 13.01 -20.98 6.44
N SER A 6 12.41 -20.27 5.49
CA SER A 6 12.24 -18.81 5.54
C SER A 6 11.88 -18.34 6.95
N ARG A 7 12.69 -17.45 7.53
CA ARG A 7 12.52 -16.95 8.91
C ARG A 7 11.38 -15.94 9.05
N SER A 8 10.71 -15.54 7.96
CA SER A 8 9.63 -14.57 7.99
C SER A 8 8.28 -15.25 7.83
N LYS A 9 7.44 -15.25 8.89
CA LYS A 9 6.05 -15.73 8.86
C LYS A 9 5.10 -14.79 8.09
N ARG A 10 5.55 -14.18 6.99
CA ARG A 10 4.71 -13.37 6.10
C ARG A 10 4.05 -14.29 5.07
N VAL A 11 2.90 -13.89 4.52
CA VAL A 11 2.17 -14.65 3.50
C VAL A 11 3.13 -15.13 2.41
N LEU A 12 3.31 -16.45 2.30
CA LEU A 12 4.07 -17.06 1.22
C LEU A 12 3.29 -16.86 -0.07
N VAL A 13 3.79 -15.99 -0.95
CA VAL A 13 3.38 -15.99 -2.36
C VAL A 13 4.28 -16.99 -3.07
N ARG A 14 3.72 -18.16 -3.42
CA ARG A 14 4.41 -19.16 -4.24
C ARG A 14 4.16 -18.80 -5.71
N ILE A 15 5.10 -18.10 -6.33
CA ILE A 15 5.09 -17.91 -7.77
C ILE A 15 5.80 -19.13 -8.36
N HIS A 16 5.07 -20.01 -9.05
CA HIS A 16 5.70 -21.01 -9.92
C HIS A 16 6.20 -20.27 -11.16
N ILE A 17 7.46 -19.86 -11.13
CA ILE A 17 8.15 -19.37 -12.31
C ILE A 17 8.59 -20.62 -13.06
N ASN A 18 7.92 -20.94 -14.17
CA ASN A 18 8.37 -22.02 -15.06
C ASN A 18 9.61 -21.51 -15.79
N LEU A 19 10.79 -21.73 -15.20
CA LEU A 19 12.09 -21.46 -15.80
C LEU A 19 12.45 -22.64 -16.71
N GLU A 20 11.77 -22.78 -17.84
CA GLU A 20 12.02 -23.91 -18.76
C GLU A 20 13.33 -23.80 -19.57
N ASP A 21 14.30 -22.95 -19.19
CA ASP A 21 15.48 -22.76 -20.06
C ASP A 21 16.83 -22.50 -19.38
N ARG A 22 17.04 -22.80 -18.09
CA ARG A 22 18.42 -22.88 -17.53
C ARG A 22 18.53 -23.95 -16.45
N GLU A 23 19.52 -24.83 -16.60
CA GLU A 23 19.91 -25.96 -15.75
C GLU A 23 20.32 -25.62 -14.31
N ASN A 24 19.59 -24.74 -13.60
CA ASN A 24 19.79 -24.52 -12.17
C ASN A 24 18.44 -24.33 -11.49
N GLU A 25 18.03 -25.35 -10.72
CA GLU A 25 16.95 -25.25 -9.74
C GLU A 25 17.33 -24.20 -8.68
N HIS A 26 17.03 -22.93 -8.95
CA HIS A 26 16.98 -21.93 -7.91
C HIS A 26 15.58 -21.91 -7.33
N GLU A 27 15.42 -22.62 -6.22
CA GLU A 27 14.30 -22.51 -5.29
C GLU A 27 14.27 -21.05 -4.77
N ALA A 28 13.55 -20.17 -5.47
CA ALA A 28 13.40 -18.77 -5.09
C ALA A 28 12.33 -18.65 -4.00
N ASP A 29 12.68 -19.12 -2.79
CA ASP A 29 11.86 -18.99 -1.61
C ASP A 29 11.80 -17.53 -1.12
N SER A 30 10.59 -16.97 -1.13
CA SER A 30 10.22 -15.66 -0.53
C SER A 30 10.74 -14.42 -1.27
N ILE A 31 10.00 -14.00 -2.30
CA ILE A 31 10.20 -12.70 -2.95
C ILE A 31 9.22 -11.68 -2.35
N PHE A 32 9.75 -10.60 -1.77
CA PHE A 32 8.99 -9.47 -1.24
C PHE A 32 8.37 -8.66 -2.40
N LEU A 33 7.16 -8.08 -2.23
CA LEU A 33 6.37 -7.41 -3.29
C LEU A 33 7.20 -6.55 -4.26
N ALA A 34 8.12 -5.71 -3.76
CA ALA A 34 9.00 -4.87 -4.57
C ALA A 34 9.94 -5.70 -5.49
N ALA A 35 10.53 -6.76 -4.95
CA ALA A 35 11.38 -7.67 -5.71
C ALA A 35 10.57 -8.52 -6.71
N ILE A 36 9.31 -8.87 -6.40
CA ILE A 36 8.41 -9.54 -7.36
C ILE A 36 8.13 -8.61 -8.55
N LEU A 37 7.72 -7.36 -8.27
CA LEU A 37 7.41 -6.40 -9.34
C LEU A 37 8.64 -6.10 -10.20
N ALA A 38 9.82 -5.95 -9.57
CA ALA A 38 11.08 -5.75 -10.31
C ALA A 38 11.45 -6.99 -11.15
N TYR A 39 11.25 -8.20 -10.62
CA TYR A 39 11.46 -9.44 -11.36
C TYR A 39 10.51 -9.52 -12.57
N LEU A 40 9.21 -9.30 -12.34
CA LEU A 40 8.20 -9.33 -13.40
C LEU A 40 8.48 -8.29 -14.49
N ALA A 41 8.90 -7.08 -14.10
CA ALA A 41 9.28 -6.06 -15.06
C ALA A 41 10.47 -6.51 -15.94
N ARG A 42 11.55 -7.00 -15.34
CA ARG A 42 12.75 -7.43 -16.08
C ARG A 42 12.51 -8.62 -17.01
N HIS A 43 11.64 -9.56 -16.61
CA HIS A 43 11.49 -10.83 -17.32
C HIS A 43 10.25 -10.93 -18.21
N TYR A 44 9.20 -10.14 -17.93
CA TYR A 44 7.91 -10.26 -18.62
C TYR A 44 7.38 -8.93 -19.17
N ASP A 45 7.88 -7.78 -18.71
CA ASP A 45 7.55 -6.48 -19.29
C ASP A 45 8.59 -6.06 -20.34
N THR A 46 8.87 -6.93 -21.31
CA THR A 46 9.93 -6.75 -22.31
C THR A 46 9.74 -5.51 -23.21
N GLU A 47 8.48 -5.09 -23.38
CA GLU A 47 8.09 -3.87 -24.10
C GLU A 47 8.08 -2.62 -23.20
N ASN A 48 8.43 -2.76 -21.91
CA ASN A 48 8.40 -1.70 -20.91
C ASN A 48 7.03 -1.01 -20.84
N ARG A 49 5.93 -1.77 -20.80
CA ARG A 49 4.57 -1.23 -20.71
C ARG A 49 4.26 -0.68 -19.32
N PHE A 50 4.84 -1.30 -18.29
CA PHE A 50 4.69 -0.96 -16.87
C PHE A 50 6.00 -0.57 -16.20
N SER A 51 7.09 -0.52 -16.95
CA SER A 51 8.42 -0.16 -16.45
C SER A 51 9.10 0.90 -17.31
N PHE A 52 10.21 1.44 -16.81
CA PHE A 52 11.08 2.36 -17.54
C PHE A 52 12.44 1.69 -17.73
N LYS A 53 13.12 2.06 -18.81
CA LYS A 53 14.45 1.52 -19.17
C LYS A 53 15.58 2.54 -19.03
N GLU A 54 15.25 3.81 -19.19
CA GLU A 54 16.21 4.91 -19.25
C GLU A 54 16.01 5.89 -18.09
N ASP A 55 17.09 6.55 -17.73
CA ASP A 55 17.06 7.63 -16.75
C ASP A 55 16.58 8.95 -17.37
N PRO A 56 15.94 9.83 -16.57
CA PRO A 56 15.76 9.72 -15.11
C PRO A 56 14.54 8.90 -14.65
N GLN A 57 13.69 8.43 -15.57
CA GLN A 57 12.41 7.80 -15.19
C GLN A 57 12.60 6.45 -14.50
N LEU A 58 13.60 5.66 -14.91
CA LEU A 58 13.95 4.42 -14.21
C LEU A 58 14.35 4.70 -12.75
N SER A 59 15.28 5.64 -12.53
CA SER A 59 15.63 6.06 -11.17
C SER A 59 14.42 6.53 -10.35
N HIS A 60 13.53 7.35 -10.92
CA HIS A 60 12.32 7.80 -10.21
C HIS A 60 11.38 6.64 -9.85
N GLN A 61 11.21 5.66 -10.74
CA GLN A 61 10.43 4.46 -10.46
C GLN A 61 11.01 3.67 -9.28
N GLU A 62 12.32 3.45 -9.28
CA GLU A 62 13.00 2.74 -8.20
C GLU A 62 12.90 3.50 -6.87
N GLN A 63 13.03 4.83 -6.89
CA GLN A 63 12.85 5.69 -5.72
C GLN A 63 11.46 5.53 -5.11
N TRP A 64 10.39 5.55 -5.92
CA TRP A 64 9.01 5.37 -5.40
C TRP A 64 8.76 3.97 -4.83
N ILE A 65 9.38 2.93 -5.40
CA ILE A 65 9.29 1.56 -4.87
C ILE A 65 10.06 1.45 -3.55
N ALA A 66 11.27 2.02 -3.47
CA ALA A 66 12.06 2.06 -2.25
C ALA A 66 11.38 2.88 -1.15
N TRP A 67 10.80 4.04 -1.50
CA TRP A 67 10.02 4.88 -0.61
C TRP A 67 8.80 4.13 -0.05
N GLN A 68 8.08 3.39 -0.91
CA GLN A 68 6.96 2.55 -0.48
C GLN A 68 7.44 1.51 0.54
N HIS A 69 8.53 0.79 0.20
CA HIS A 69 9.04 -0.32 1.00
C HIS A 69 9.61 0.12 2.36
N GLY A 70 10.28 1.27 2.42
CA GLY A 70 10.90 1.80 3.64
C GLY A 70 10.00 2.74 4.46
N GLY A 71 9.01 3.37 3.83
CA GLY A 71 8.13 4.37 4.43
C GLY A 71 6.69 3.89 4.54
N LEU A 72 5.90 4.06 3.46
CA LEU A 72 4.45 3.88 3.47
C LEU A 72 4.03 2.51 4.04
N GLY A 73 4.60 1.42 3.52
CA GLY A 73 4.20 0.08 3.93
C GLY A 73 4.41 -0.19 5.42
N PRO A 74 5.65 -0.07 5.94
CA PRO A 74 5.93 -0.27 7.35
C PRO A 74 5.12 0.66 8.28
N MET A 75 5.00 1.94 7.96
CA MET A 75 4.31 2.91 8.83
C MET A 75 2.80 2.67 8.86
N GLN A 76 2.17 2.43 7.71
CA GLN A 76 0.76 2.09 7.64
C GLN A 76 0.48 0.71 8.27
N GLY A 77 1.41 -0.24 8.17
CA GLY A 77 1.32 -1.52 8.88
C GLY A 77 1.25 -1.36 10.40
N GLN A 78 2.04 -0.43 10.95
CA GLN A 78 1.95 -0.08 12.38
C GLN A 78 0.65 0.66 12.72
N ALA A 79 0.19 1.55 11.85
CA ALA A 79 -1.11 2.21 12.02
C ALA A 79 -2.24 1.17 12.09
N ASN A 80 -2.30 0.24 11.13
CA ASN A 80 -3.24 -0.88 11.12
C ASN A 80 -3.21 -1.65 12.45
N HIS A 81 -2.03 -1.90 13.01
CA HIS A 81 -1.90 -2.58 14.28
C HIS A 81 -2.46 -1.75 15.45
N PHE A 82 -1.88 -0.57 15.71
CA PHE A 82 -2.19 0.20 16.92
C PHE A 82 -3.54 0.93 16.88
N PHE A 83 -4.02 1.31 15.70
CA PHE A 83 -5.32 1.95 15.56
C PHE A 83 -6.47 0.94 15.51
N ARG A 84 -6.30 -0.15 14.75
CA ARG A 84 -7.42 -1.06 14.44
C ARG A 84 -7.37 -2.39 15.18
N LEU A 85 -6.21 -3.06 15.19
CA LEU A 85 -6.11 -4.48 15.54
C LEU A 85 -5.70 -4.77 16.99
N ALA A 86 -4.98 -3.85 17.64
CA ALA A 86 -4.53 -4.03 19.02
C ALA A 86 -5.72 -4.32 19.95
N LYS A 87 -5.52 -5.04 21.06
CA LYS A 87 -6.61 -5.26 22.03
C LYS A 87 -6.86 -4.02 22.87
N GLU A 88 -5.79 -3.29 23.17
CA GLU A 88 -5.81 -2.06 23.94
C GLU A 88 -5.54 -0.87 23.02
N ARG A 89 -6.13 0.28 23.37
CA ARG A 89 -5.96 1.54 22.63
C ARG A 89 -4.94 2.39 23.36
N ILE A 90 -3.76 2.53 22.77
CA ILE A 90 -2.64 3.26 23.37
C ILE A 90 -2.46 4.57 22.61
N PRO A 91 -2.68 5.75 23.24
CA PRO A 91 -2.71 7.02 22.52
C PRO A 91 -1.45 7.34 21.71
N TYR A 92 -0.26 7.21 22.30
CA TYR A 92 1.00 7.57 21.64
C TYR A 92 1.27 6.83 20.32
N PRO A 93 1.31 5.48 20.27
CA PRO A 93 1.56 4.78 19.01
C PRO A 93 0.42 4.95 18.01
N THR A 94 -0.85 5.07 18.46
CA THR A 94 -1.96 5.38 17.56
C THR A 94 -1.74 6.72 16.87
N GLN A 95 -1.46 7.78 17.62
CA GLN A 95 -1.17 9.10 17.04
C GLN A 95 0.05 9.04 16.12
N ARG A 96 1.17 8.46 16.58
CA ARG A 96 2.44 8.43 15.85
C ARG A 96 2.29 7.78 14.48
N TYR A 97 1.69 6.58 14.41
CA TYR A 97 1.65 5.82 13.17
C TYR A 97 0.52 6.25 12.23
N VAL A 98 -0.62 6.69 12.78
CA VAL A 98 -1.66 7.29 11.93
C VAL A 98 -1.15 8.62 11.36
N GLY A 99 -0.55 9.48 12.18
CA GLY A 99 0.00 10.76 11.73
C GLY A 99 1.13 10.63 10.71
N GLU A 100 2.01 9.64 10.86
CA GLU A 100 3.04 9.36 9.85
C GLU A 100 2.43 8.81 8.55
N THR A 101 1.39 7.97 8.64
CA THR A 101 0.66 7.50 7.45
C THR A 101 0.00 8.68 6.72
N GLU A 102 -0.61 9.63 7.45
CA GLU A 102 -1.16 10.86 6.87
C GLU A 102 -0.10 11.69 6.16
N ARG A 103 1.08 11.86 6.78
CA ARG A 103 2.21 12.57 6.18
C ARG A 103 2.66 11.92 4.87
N LEU A 104 2.77 10.59 4.84
CA LEU A 104 3.19 9.83 3.66
C LEU A 104 2.14 9.86 2.53
N MET A 105 0.85 9.80 2.85
CA MET A 105 -0.22 10.02 1.87
C MET A 105 -0.19 11.45 1.33
N GLY A 106 0.15 12.43 2.16
CA GLY A 106 0.38 13.82 1.74
C GLY A 106 1.52 13.97 0.72
N ILE A 107 2.61 13.21 0.88
CA ILE A 107 3.70 13.19 -0.12
C ILE A 107 3.19 12.66 -1.46
N LEU A 108 2.40 11.58 -1.45
CA LEU A 108 1.82 11.05 -2.70
C LEU A 108 0.86 12.05 -3.33
N ASP A 109 0.01 12.71 -2.53
CA ASP A 109 -0.91 13.74 -3.02
C ASP A 109 -0.16 14.88 -3.72
N ASN A 110 0.91 15.38 -3.09
CA ASN A 110 1.72 16.44 -3.67
C ASN A 110 2.43 15.98 -4.97
N GLN A 111 2.95 14.75 -5.00
CA GLN A 111 3.53 14.19 -6.23
C GLN A 111 2.51 14.13 -7.38
N LEU A 112 1.25 13.80 -7.06
CA LEU A 112 0.17 13.60 -8.02
C LEU A 112 -0.55 14.90 -8.39
N LYS A 113 -0.15 16.05 -7.83
CA LYS A 113 -0.71 17.36 -8.16
C LYS A 113 -0.55 17.68 -9.65
N ASP A 114 0.66 17.48 -10.18
CA ASP A 114 1.02 17.81 -11.56
C ASP A 114 1.26 16.57 -12.44
N ASN A 115 1.06 15.37 -11.89
CA ASN A 115 1.34 14.10 -12.55
C ASN A 115 0.13 13.17 -12.55
N SER A 116 -0.10 12.46 -13.67
CA SER A 116 -1.19 11.47 -13.73
C SER A 116 -0.87 10.18 -12.95
N TYR A 117 0.42 9.88 -12.79
CA TYR A 117 0.97 8.70 -12.11
C TYR A 117 2.24 9.10 -11.34
N LEU A 118 2.79 8.21 -10.52
CA LEU A 118 3.95 8.55 -9.67
C LEU A 118 5.21 8.92 -10.47
N VAL A 119 5.34 8.39 -11.69
CA VAL A 119 6.42 8.75 -12.63
C VAL A 119 5.82 9.39 -13.88
N GLY A 120 5.48 10.67 -13.78
CA GLY A 120 4.94 11.46 -14.89
C GLY A 120 3.54 11.00 -15.32
N ASN A 121 3.38 10.71 -16.61
CA ASN A 121 2.09 10.38 -17.21
C ASN A 121 1.94 8.90 -17.60
N LYS A 122 2.81 8.03 -17.10
CA LYS A 122 2.77 6.59 -17.41
C LYS A 122 2.54 5.76 -16.15
N TYR A 123 1.52 4.91 -16.20
CA TYR A 123 1.24 3.90 -15.18
C TYR A 123 2.37 2.87 -15.13
N SER A 124 2.92 2.62 -13.94
CA SER A 124 4.11 1.80 -13.78
C SER A 124 4.04 0.88 -12.55
N ILE A 125 5.07 0.05 -12.38
CA ILE A 125 5.24 -0.77 -11.17
C ILE A 125 5.41 0.08 -9.89
N ALA A 126 5.80 1.36 -10.00
CA ALA A 126 5.77 2.27 -8.86
C ALA A 126 4.33 2.53 -8.38
N ASP A 127 3.40 2.73 -9.32
CA ASP A 127 1.98 2.90 -8.99
C ASP A 127 1.39 1.61 -8.42
N ILE A 128 1.72 0.45 -9.02
CA ILE A 128 1.27 -0.87 -8.54
C ILE A 128 1.72 -1.12 -7.09
N ALA A 129 2.98 -0.81 -6.77
CA ALA A 129 3.53 -0.99 -5.43
C ALA A 129 2.79 -0.14 -4.38
N ASN A 130 2.51 1.12 -4.70
CA ASN A 130 1.87 2.06 -3.78
C ASN A 130 0.35 1.89 -3.68
N TYR A 131 -0.31 1.51 -4.78
CA TYR A 131 -1.78 1.41 -4.87
C TYR A 131 -2.38 0.52 -3.80
N SER A 132 -1.78 -0.65 -3.56
CA SER A 132 -2.29 -1.62 -2.59
C SER A 132 -2.41 -1.04 -1.17
N TRP A 133 -1.49 -0.15 -0.78
CA TRP A 133 -1.49 0.52 0.52
C TRP A 133 -2.47 1.69 0.57
N VAL A 134 -2.53 2.50 -0.49
CA VAL A 134 -3.51 3.58 -0.62
C VAL A 134 -4.95 3.04 -0.61
N ASN A 135 -5.18 1.87 -1.23
CA ASN A 135 -6.46 1.18 -1.24
C ASN A 135 -6.87 0.58 0.13
N LEU A 136 -6.07 0.79 1.17
CA LEU A 136 -6.30 0.36 2.55
C LEU A 136 -6.26 1.55 3.54
N ALA A 137 -6.34 2.78 3.04
CA ALA A 137 -6.17 3.99 3.85
C ALA A 137 -7.17 4.09 5.01
N TYR A 138 -8.46 3.85 4.75
CA TYR A 138 -9.50 3.95 5.81
C TYR A 138 -9.30 2.92 6.93
N PHE A 139 -8.83 1.73 6.59
CA PHE A 139 -8.52 0.71 7.59
C PHE A 139 -7.42 1.18 8.57
N SER A 140 -6.43 1.93 8.05
CA SER A 140 -5.35 2.55 8.84
C SER A 140 -5.75 3.80 9.62
N GLY A 141 -7.01 4.25 9.51
CA GLY A 141 -7.51 5.44 10.21
C GLY A 141 -7.23 6.75 9.51
N VAL A 142 -6.86 6.69 8.23
CA VAL A 142 -6.61 7.85 7.37
C VAL A 142 -7.78 8.04 6.42
N ASN A 143 -8.35 9.24 6.40
CA ASN A 143 -9.42 9.59 5.47
C ASN A 143 -8.80 9.98 4.12
N LEU A 144 -9.02 9.19 3.07
CA LEU A 144 -8.45 9.47 1.75
C LEU A 144 -8.99 10.76 1.13
N ALA A 145 -10.20 11.20 1.49
CA ALA A 145 -10.83 12.40 0.94
C ALA A 145 -10.10 13.70 1.31
N GLN A 146 -9.17 13.67 2.27
CA GLN A 146 -8.31 14.83 2.58
C GLN A 146 -7.18 15.05 1.56
N PHE A 147 -6.98 14.10 0.64
CA PHE A 147 -5.91 14.09 -0.37
C PHE A 147 -6.54 14.03 -1.78
N PRO A 148 -6.96 15.16 -2.37
CA PRO A 148 -7.77 15.16 -3.59
C PRO A 148 -7.05 14.58 -4.82
N ASN A 149 -5.74 14.81 -4.96
CA ASN A 149 -4.96 14.29 -6.09
C ASN A 149 -4.73 12.79 -5.93
N LEU A 150 -4.44 12.35 -4.70
CA LEU A 150 -4.29 10.94 -4.37
C LEU A 150 -5.61 10.18 -4.52
N GLU A 151 -6.73 10.77 -4.09
CA GLU A 151 -8.06 10.16 -4.25
C GLU A 151 -8.42 9.99 -5.73
N LYS A 152 -8.15 11.00 -6.56
CA LYS A 152 -8.33 10.92 -8.02
C LYS A 152 -7.48 9.81 -8.64
N TRP A 153 -6.20 9.74 -8.29
CA TRP A 153 -5.28 8.69 -8.74
C TRP A 153 -5.76 7.30 -8.31
N TRP A 154 -6.18 7.16 -7.06
CA TRP A 154 -6.70 5.90 -6.52
C TRP A 154 -7.97 5.46 -7.28
N LYS A 155 -8.94 6.35 -7.49
CA LYS A 155 -10.15 6.05 -8.29
C LYS A 155 -9.79 5.62 -9.71
N SER A 156 -8.86 6.32 -10.35
CA SER A 156 -8.41 5.98 -11.70
C SER A 156 -7.79 4.60 -11.80
N ILE A 157 -6.95 4.20 -10.82
CA ILE A 157 -6.32 2.86 -10.82
C ILE A 157 -7.33 1.79 -10.41
N ASN A 158 -8.15 2.05 -9.38
CA ASN A 158 -9.16 1.13 -8.90
C ASN A 158 -10.16 0.79 -10.02
N GLY A 159 -10.53 1.75 -10.88
CA GLY A 159 -11.41 1.50 -12.02
C GLY A 159 -10.84 0.62 -13.14
N ARG A 160 -9.56 0.23 -13.09
CA ARG A 160 -8.93 -0.58 -14.15
C ARG A 160 -9.41 -2.04 -14.06
N PRO A 161 -9.88 -2.67 -15.16
CA PRO A 161 -10.35 -4.05 -15.12
C PRO A 161 -9.32 -5.07 -14.59
N ALA A 162 -8.04 -4.89 -14.94
CA ALA A 162 -6.97 -5.74 -14.45
C ALA A 162 -6.74 -5.59 -12.93
N VAL A 163 -6.94 -4.39 -12.38
CA VAL A 163 -6.82 -4.12 -10.95
C VAL A 163 -7.99 -4.72 -10.19
N GLN A 164 -9.22 -4.59 -10.70
CA GLN A 164 -10.40 -5.25 -10.14
C GLN A 164 -10.24 -6.78 -10.10
N LYS A 165 -9.77 -7.38 -11.20
CA LYS A 165 -9.46 -8.81 -11.24
C LYS A 165 -8.35 -9.21 -10.26
N GLY A 166 -7.32 -8.38 -10.11
CA GLY A 166 -6.25 -8.62 -9.15
C GLY A 166 -6.74 -8.59 -7.70
N GLN A 167 -7.65 -7.67 -7.37
CA GLN A 167 -8.23 -7.52 -6.03
C GLN A 167 -9.11 -8.69 -5.59
N SER A 168 -9.62 -9.50 -6.54
CA SER A 168 -10.42 -10.68 -6.22
C SER A 168 -9.57 -11.94 -5.97
N ILE A 169 -8.24 -11.85 -5.97
CA ILE A 169 -7.32 -12.99 -5.82
C ILE A 169 -6.47 -12.81 -4.53
N PRO A 170 -6.37 -13.82 -3.65
CA PRO A 170 -6.99 -15.15 -3.71
C PRO A 170 -8.49 -15.15 -3.38
N GLY A 171 -9.02 -14.01 -2.96
CA GLY A 171 -10.44 -13.74 -2.72
C GLY A 171 -10.63 -12.24 -2.47
N PRO A 172 -11.88 -11.73 -2.47
CA PRO A 172 -12.13 -10.32 -2.20
C PRO A 172 -11.69 -9.94 -0.78
N SER A 173 -10.92 -8.85 -0.67
CA SER A 173 -10.53 -8.30 0.64
C SER A 173 -11.65 -7.43 1.21
N PRO A 174 -12.10 -7.64 2.45
CA PRO A 174 -13.13 -6.79 3.08
C PRO A 174 -12.61 -5.40 3.48
N TYR A 175 -11.30 -5.15 3.32
CA TYR A 175 -10.64 -3.96 3.85
C TYR A 175 -10.24 -2.97 2.76
N THR A 176 -10.52 -3.24 1.48
CA THR A 176 -10.33 -2.23 0.43
C THR A 176 -11.15 -0.99 0.75
N ASN A 177 -10.73 0.18 0.28
CA ASN A 177 -11.43 1.43 0.60
C ASN A 177 -12.93 1.35 0.25
N ASP A 178 -13.30 0.82 -0.91
CA ASP A 178 -14.70 0.65 -1.31
C ASP A 178 -15.46 -0.30 -0.37
N ASN A 179 -14.89 -1.48 -0.08
CA ASN A 179 -15.55 -2.48 0.78
C ASN A 179 -15.65 -1.99 2.23
N PHE A 180 -14.65 -1.24 2.70
CA PHE A 180 -14.67 -0.62 4.02
C PHE A 180 -15.78 0.42 4.13
N GLN A 181 -15.88 1.33 3.15
CA GLN A 181 -16.90 2.37 3.11
C GLN A 181 -18.31 1.78 2.94
N GLN A 182 -18.45 0.71 2.14
CA GLN A 182 -19.71 -0.01 2.02
C GLN A 182 -20.10 -0.66 3.36
N LYS A 183 -19.15 -1.30 4.04
CA LYS A 183 -19.39 -1.90 5.36
C LYS A 183 -19.80 -0.86 6.41
N LEU A 184 -19.24 0.35 6.39
CA LEU A 184 -19.69 1.45 7.27
C LEU A 184 -21.18 1.81 7.06
N LYS A 185 -21.71 1.63 5.86
CA LYS A 185 -23.12 1.91 5.55
C LYS A 185 -24.03 0.75 5.94
N ASP A 186 -23.58 -0.47 5.69
CA ASP A 186 -24.41 -1.67 5.80
C ASP A 186 -24.42 -2.28 7.21
N ASP A 187 -23.37 -2.06 7.99
CA ASP A 187 -23.15 -2.67 9.30
C ASP A 187 -23.03 -1.59 10.39
N LYS A 188 -24.14 -1.36 11.11
CA LYS A 188 -24.22 -0.36 12.18
C LYS A 188 -23.24 -0.66 13.32
N GLU A 189 -23.06 -1.92 13.69
CA GLU A 189 -22.13 -2.29 14.77
C GLU A 189 -20.69 -1.95 14.37
N PHE A 190 -20.33 -2.24 13.12
CA PHE A 190 -19.04 -1.84 12.57
C PHE A 190 -18.87 -0.32 12.50
N ALA A 191 -19.91 0.42 12.10
CA ALA A 191 -19.90 1.88 12.06
C ALA A 191 -19.70 2.50 13.45
N ASP A 192 -20.45 2.04 14.45
CA ASP A 192 -20.36 2.52 15.84
C ASP A 192 -18.96 2.25 16.42
N LYS A 193 -18.42 1.04 16.21
CA LYS A 193 -17.05 0.70 16.59
C LYS A 193 -16.03 1.55 15.87
N ASN A 194 -16.21 1.82 14.57
CA ASN A 194 -15.28 2.68 13.83
C ASN A 194 -15.30 4.12 14.36
N ALA A 195 -16.47 4.67 14.67
CA ALA A 195 -16.61 6.01 15.22
C ALA A 195 -15.92 6.15 16.59
N GLU A 196 -16.01 5.13 17.45
CA GLU A 196 -15.27 5.09 18.71
C GLU A 196 -13.75 5.13 18.48
N LEU A 197 -13.25 4.35 17.51
CA LEU A 197 -11.83 4.34 17.16
C LEU A 197 -11.35 5.69 16.62
N GLU A 198 -12.14 6.32 15.76
CA GLU A 198 -11.84 7.65 15.22
C GLU A 198 -11.78 8.71 16.33
N LYS A 199 -12.72 8.66 17.28
CA LYS A 199 -12.71 9.52 18.46
C LYS A 199 -11.42 9.35 19.26
N LEU A 200 -11.02 8.11 19.56
CA LEU A 200 -9.79 7.82 20.30
C LEU A 200 -8.53 8.28 19.55
N ARG A 201 -8.49 8.12 18.22
CA ARG A 201 -7.42 8.65 17.37
C ARG A 201 -7.36 10.17 17.47
N ASP A 202 -8.48 10.86 17.41
CA ASP A 202 -8.52 12.32 17.42
C ASP A 202 -8.17 12.90 18.79
N GLU A 203 -8.59 12.23 19.87
CA GLU A 203 -8.14 12.51 21.23
C GLU A 203 -6.62 12.32 21.38
N ALA A 204 -6.08 11.22 20.85
CA ALA A 204 -4.64 10.98 20.85
C ALA A 204 -3.87 12.06 20.05
N LYS A 205 -4.37 12.44 18.86
CA LYS A 205 -3.77 13.54 18.08
C LYS A 205 -3.75 14.84 18.87
N LYS A 206 -4.86 15.19 19.52
CA LYS A 206 -4.95 16.39 20.37
C LYS A 206 -4.01 16.32 21.57
N GLN A 207 -3.90 15.17 22.22
CA GLN A 207 -3.03 14.94 23.38
C GLN A 207 -1.55 15.22 23.05
N TYR A 208 -1.10 14.88 21.84
CA TYR A 208 0.28 15.06 21.38
C TYR A 208 0.44 16.24 20.41
N ASP A 209 -0.51 17.18 20.39
CA ASP A 209 -0.50 18.39 19.55
C ASP A 209 -0.21 18.11 18.06
N TYR A 210 -0.70 16.98 17.55
CA TYR A 210 -0.55 16.62 16.16
C TYR A 210 -1.59 17.31 15.31
N LYS A 211 -1.11 18.11 14.36
CA LYS A 211 -1.91 18.66 13.25
C LYS A 211 -1.25 18.29 11.95
N TYR A 212 -1.98 17.61 11.08
CA TYR A 212 -1.50 17.35 9.73
C TYR A 212 -1.26 18.67 9.00
N SER A 213 -0.10 18.78 8.35
CA SER A 213 0.24 19.81 7.39
C SER A 213 0.80 19.13 6.15
N SER A 214 0.41 19.60 4.96
CA SER A 214 1.03 19.11 3.73
C SER A 214 2.55 19.29 3.81
N PRO A 215 3.32 18.24 3.51
CA PRO A 215 4.76 18.36 3.27
C PRO A 215 5.08 19.29 2.10
#